data_AF-A0A183IBI9-F1
#
_entry.id   AF-A0A183IBI9-F1
#
_cell.length_a   1.000
_cell.length_b   1.000
_cell.length_c   1.000
_cell.angle_alpha   90.00
_cell.angle_beta   90.00
_cell.angle_gamma   90.00
#
_symmetry.space_group_name_H-M   'P 1'
#
loop_
_entity.id
_entity.type
_entity.pdbx_description
1 polymer ?
#
loop_
_entity_poly.entity_id
_entity_poly.type
_entity_poly.pdbx_seq_one_letter_code
_entity_poly.pdbx_strand_id
1 'polypeptide(L)'
;MTSDSIKNDPFLQSWELPDKLPYKPDDKIFFSKEANNALAEKLMLRKRPVDLRFTQTNRVKQCYTNFIDYHRCLTVREEDNEVCQFFKQQYNDCCPNEWIDKWNQWIKEGRFPASL
;
A
#
# COMPACT_ATOMS: atom_id res chain seq x y z
N MET A 1 -7.32 16.48 -0.71
CA MET A 1 -8.49 15.62 -0.97
C MET A 1 -9.50 15.91 0.12
N THR A 2 -10.78 16.07 -0.22
CA THR A 2 -11.81 16.39 0.78
C THR A 2 -12.02 15.19 1.71
N SER A 3 -12.40 15.44 2.96
CA SER A 3 -12.64 14.42 4.00
C SER A 3 -13.62 13.32 3.59
N ASP A 4 -14.41 13.58 2.54
CA ASP A 4 -15.49 12.72 2.09
C ASP A 4 -15.03 11.67 1.07
N SER A 5 -13.86 11.87 0.43
CA SER A 5 -13.22 10.86 -0.43
C SER A 5 -12.52 9.76 0.37
N ILE A 6 -12.10 10.07 1.61
CA ILE A 6 -11.44 9.14 2.54
C ILE A 6 -12.45 8.14 3.12
N LYS A 7 -13.70 8.58 3.32
CA LYS A 7 -14.77 7.76 3.92
C LYS A 7 -15.44 6.77 2.96
N ASN A 8 -15.25 6.94 1.65
CA ASN A 8 -15.83 6.09 0.61
C ASN A 8 -14.78 5.32 -0.20
N ASP A 9 -13.51 5.36 0.22
CA ASP A 9 -12.47 4.51 -0.38
C ASP A 9 -12.63 3.10 0.21
N PRO A 10 -12.97 2.07 -0.60
CA PRO A 10 -13.14 0.70 -0.13
C PRO A 10 -11.89 0.17 0.60
N PHE A 11 -10.72 0.77 0.32
CA PHE A 11 -9.47 0.44 0.98
C PHE A 11 -9.39 0.99 2.41
N LEU A 12 -9.86 2.21 2.69
CA LEU A 12 -9.73 2.86 4.01
C LEU A 12 -10.76 2.36 5.03
N GLN A 13 -11.88 1.81 4.56
CA GLN A 13 -12.85 1.09 5.39
C GLN A 13 -12.29 -0.24 5.95
N SER A 14 -11.13 -0.71 5.46
CA SER A 14 -10.47 -1.94 5.93
C SER A 14 -9.51 -1.75 7.11
N TRP A 15 -9.18 -0.50 7.47
CA TRP A 15 -8.17 -0.17 8.51
C TRP A 15 -8.78 0.17 9.88
N GLU A 16 -10.10 0.08 10.03
CA GLU A 16 -10.71 -0.03 11.36
C GLU A 16 -10.35 -1.41 11.93
N LEU A 17 -9.26 -1.45 12.72
CA LEU A 17 -8.93 -2.62 13.52
C LEU A 17 -10.17 -2.99 14.33
N PRO A 18 -10.65 -4.24 14.26
CA PRO A 18 -11.76 -4.65 15.11
C PRO A 18 -11.35 -4.40 16.56
N ASP A 19 -12.17 -3.65 17.30
CA ASP A 19 -11.95 -3.32 18.72
C ASP A 19 -11.66 -4.56 19.59
N LYS A 20 -12.00 -5.75 19.08
CA LYS A 20 -11.79 -7.03 19.73
C LYS A 20 -10.96 -7.94 18.82
N LEU A 21 -9.94 -8.55 19.43
CA LEU A 21 -9.17 -9.62 18.80
C LEU A 21 -10.11 -10.77 18.37
N PRO A 22 -9.83 -11.41 17.22
CA PRO A 22 -10.65 -12.52 16.71
C PRO A 22 -10.60 -13.76 17.60
N TYR A 23 -9.52 -13.94 18.35
CA TYR A 23 -9.32 -15.02 19.34
C TYR A 23 -8.81 -14.42 20.65
N LYS A 24 -9.11 -15.07 21.79
CA LYS A 24 -8.53 -14.66 23.06
C LYS A 24 -7.05 -15.05 23.11
N PRO A 25 -6.16 -14.25 23.73
CA PRO A 25 -4.73 -14.57 23.82
C PRO A 25 -4.41 -15.91 24.50
N ASP A 26 -5.26 -16.35 25.43
CA ASP A 26 -5.06 -17.58 26.20
C ASP A 26 -5.46 -18.86 25.44
N ASP A 27 -6.20 -18.72 24.33
CA ASP A 27 -6.67 -19.85 23.56
C ASP A 27 -5.56 -20.41 22.66
N LYS A 28 -5.43 -21.74 22.60
CA LYS A 28 -4.46 -22.42 21.70
C LYS A 28 -4.65 -22.04 20.23
N ILE A 29 -5.86 -21.62 19.85
CA ILE A 29 -6.22 -21.19 18.49
C ILE A 29 -5.43 -19.95 18.08
N PHE A 30 -5.11 -19.06 19.03
CA PHE A 30 -4.32 -17.85 18.77
C PHE A 30 -2.94 -18.16 18.15
N PHE A 31 -2.33 -19.28 18.54
CA PHE A 31 -1.04 -19.73 18.03
C PHE A 31 -1.14 -20.72 16.85
N SER A 32 -2.35 -21.06 16.41
CA SER A 32 -2.55 -21.98 15.28
C SER A 32 -2.26 -21.31 13.94
N LYS A 33 -1.33 -21.88 13.18
CA LYS A 33 -0.98 -21.40 11.83
C LYS A 33 -2.19 -21.44 10.88
N GLU A 34 -3.03 -22.47 10.98
CA GLU A 34 -4.20 -22.64 10.11
C GLU A 34 -5.26 -21.57 10.37
N ALA A 35 -5.57 -21.32 11.65
CA ALA A 35 -6.52 -20.29 12.04
C ALA A 35 -6.05 -18.87 11.67
N ASN A 36 -4.75 -18.62 11.81
CA ASN A 36 -4.14 -17.34 11.42
C ASN A 36 -4.12 -17.14 9.90
N ASN A 37 -3.85 -18.20 9.12
CA ASN A 37 -3.90 -18.13 7.66
C ASN A 37 -5.33 -17.92 7.14
N ALA A 38 -6.32 -18.64 7.68
CA ALA A 38 -7.72 -18.49 7.30
C ALA A 38 -8.25 -17.09 7.64
N LEU A 39 -7.82 -16.53 8.78
CA LEU A 39 -8.14 -15.15 9.15
C LEU A 39 -7.49 -14.14 8.19
N ALA A 40 -6.22 -14.34 7.82
CA ALA A 40 -5.53 -13.46 6.87
C ALA A 40 -6.21 -13.47 5.49
N GLU A 41 -6.67 -14.64 5.04
CA GLU A 41 -7.45 -14.77 3.81
C GLU A 41 -8.79 -14.04 3.89
N LYS A 42 -9.52 -14.23 5.00
CA LYS A 42 -10.79 -13.53 5.27
C LYS A 42 -10.63 -12.01 5.27
N LEU A 43 -9.53 -11.51 5.83
CA LEU A 43 -9.20 -10.08 5.88
C LEU A 43 -8.53 -9.57 4.60
N MET A 44 -8.34 -10.42 3.59
CA MET A 44 -7.62 -10.12 2.35
C MET A 44 -6.24 -9.46 2.59
N LEU A 45 -5.55 -9.86 3.66
CA LEU A 45 -4.23 -9.34 4.03
C LEU A 45 -3.18 -9.89 3.06
N ARG A 46 -2.89 -9.11 2.01
CA ARG A 46 -1.81 -9.43 1.07
C ARG A 46 -0.54 -8.73 1.52
N LYS A 47 0.51 -9.52 1.78
CA LYS A 47 1.84 -8.98 2.06
C LYS A 47 2.50 -8.57 0.75
N ARG A 48 3.03 -7.35 0.71
CA ARG A 48 3.99 -6.91 -0.31
C ARG A 48 5.13 -7.92 -0.50
N PRO A 49 5.48 -8.31 -1.75
CA PRO A 49 6.62 -9.18 -2.01
C PRO A 49 7.95 -8.52 -1.64
N VAL A 50 8.93 -9.34 -1.27
CA VAL A 50 10.29 -8.87 -0.99
C VAL A 50 11.01 -8.60 -2.31
N ASP A 51 11.43 -7.36 -2.51
CA ASP A 51 12.24 -6.96 -3.66
C ASP A 51 13.73 -7.11 -3.30
N LEU A 52 14.42 -8.00 -4.02
CA LEU A 52 15.85 -8.26 -3.83
C LEU A 52 16.75 -7.10 -4.26
N ARG A 53 16.26 -6.13 -5.03
CA ARG A 53 16.99 -4.89 -5.33
C ARG A 53 17.17 -4.02 -4.08
N PHE A 54 16.27 -4.19 -3.11
CA PHE A 54 16.22 -3.40 -1.88
C PHE A 54 16.31 -4.33 -0.66
N THR A 55 17.49 -4.90 -0.44
CA THR A 55 17.79 -5.74 0.74
C THR A 55 18.04 -4.96 2.02
N GLN A 56 18.33 -3.66 1.89
CA GLN A 56 18.67 -2.78 3.01
C GLN A 56 17.44 -2.51 3.90
N THR A 57 17.70 -2.27 5.20
CA THR A 57 16.65 -1.91 6.16
C THR A 57 15.96 -0.59 5.79
N ASN A 58 16.71 0.38 5.26
CA ASN A 58 16.15 1.65 4.82
C ASN A 58 15.36 1.47 3.50
N ARG A 59 14.03 1.64 3.56
CA ARG A 59 13.10 1.44 2.44
C ARG A 59 12.78 2.70 1.63
N VAL A 60 13.43 3.83 1.92
CA VAL A 60 13.17 5.12 1.25
C VAL A 60 13.32 5.03 -0.27
N LYS A 61 14.38 4.38 -0.75
CA LYS A 61 14.60 4.18 -2.20
C LYS A 61 13.51 3.31 -2.84
N GLN A 62 13.07 2.26 -2.14
CA GLN A 62 12.02 1.37 -2.63
C GLN A 62 10.70 2.14 -2.79
N CYS A 63 10.33 2.94 -1.79
CA CYS A 63 9.15 3.80 -1.84
C CYS A 63 9.21 4.76 -3.06
N TYR A 64 10.30 5.50 -3.21
CA TYR A 64 10.46 6.47 -4.29
C TYR A 64 10.45 5.83 -5.69
N THR A 65 11.13 4.69 -5.87
CA THR A 65 11.14 3.97 -7.14
C THR A 65 9.74 3.48 -7.53
N ASN A 66 9.01 2.86 -6.60
CA ASN A 66 7.66 2.35 -6.88
C ASN A 66 6.67 3.49 -7.22
N PHE A 67 6.80 4.64 -6.58
CA PHE A 67 5.98 5.82 -6.88
C PHE A 67 6.21 6.32 -8.31
N ILE A 68 7.48 6.45 -8.72
CA ILE A 68 7.82 6.85 -10.09
C ILE A 68 7.35 5.80 -11.11
N ASP A 69 7.57 4.52 -10.82
CA ASP A 69 7.18 3.43 -11.73
C ASP A 69 5.67 3.38 -11.93
N TYR A 70 4.86 3.72 -10.92
CA TYR A 70 3.42 3.88 -11.07
C TYR A 70 3.07 4.98 -12.08
N HIS A 71 3.64 6.18 -11.92
CA HIS A 71 3.36 7.30 -12.82
C HIS A 71 3.86 7.06 -14.24
N ARG A 72 5.02 6.42 -14.41
CA ARG A 72 5.50 5.97 -15.73
C ARG A 72 4.62 4.89 -16.35
N CYS A 73 4.07 4.01 -15.52
CA CYS A 73 3.13 2.99 -15.99
C CYS A 73 1.90 3.66 -16.60
N LEU A 74 1.36 4.70 -15.95
CA LEU A 74 0.21 5.47 -16.47
C LEU A 74 0.50 6.18 -17.80
N THR A 75 1.73 6.64 -18.03
CA THR A 75 2.09 7.31 -19.30
C THR A 75 2.25 6.33 -20.47
N VAL A 76 2.70 5.11 -20.21
CA VAL A 76 2.94 4.09 -21.25
C VAL A 76 1.72 3.21 -21.49
N ARG A 77 1.00 2.85 -20.42
CA ARG A 77 -0.09 1.88 -20.41
C ARG A 77 -1.28 2.57 -19.75
N GLU A 78 -2.29 2.91 -20.53
CA GLU A 78 -3.50 3.65 -20.14
C GLU A 78 -4.12 3.26 -18.77
N GLU A 79 -4.94 4.15 -18.21
CA GLU A 79 -5.54 4.10 -16.87
C GLU A 79 -6.49 2.91 -16.62
N ASP A 80 -6.01 1.66 -16.56
CA ASP A 80 -6.57 0.58 -15.68
C ASP A 80 -5.77 -0.74 -15.68
N ASN A 81 -4.49 -0.71 -16.02
CA ASN A 81 -3.72 -1.96 -16.14
C ASN A 81 -3.43 -2.58 -14.75
N GLU A 82 -3.66 -3.90 -14.61
CA GLU A 82 -3.34 -4.69 -13.40
C GLU A 82 -1.89 -4.47 -12.93
N VAL A 83 -0.97 -4.29 -13.89
CA VAL A 83 0.45 -4.00 -13.63
C VAL A 83 0.64 -2.64 -12.96
N CYS A 84 -0.11 -1.60 -13.35
CA CYS A 84 -0.02 -0.29 -12.71
C CYS A 84 -0.65 -0.33 -11.30
N GLN A 85 -1.73 -1.09 -11.12
CA GLN A 85 -2.35 -1.30 -9.80
C GLN A 85 -1.38 -1.99 -8.81
N PHE A 86 -0.52 -2.90 -9.28
CA PHE A 86 0.54 -3.49 -8.47
C PHE A 86 1.50 -2.42 -7.90
N PHE A 87 1.98 -1.50 -8.73
CA PHE A 87 2.86 -0.41 -8.25
C PHE A 87 2.13 0.52 -7.28
N LYS A 88 0.83 0.77 -7.51
CA LYS A 88 -0.02 1.54 -6.60
C LYS A 88 -0.08 0.94 -5.19
N GLN A 89 -0.33 -0.36 -5.10
CA GLN A 89 -0.34 -1.07 -3.82
C GLN A 89 1.05 -1.03 -3.15
N GLN A 90 2.11 -1.23 -3.93
CA GLN A 90 3.48 -1.28 -3.40
C GLN A 90 3.97 0.03 -2.80
N TYR A 91 3.69 1.19 -3.40
CA TYR A 91 4.10 2.46 -2.81
C TYR A 91 3.20 2.86 -1.63
N ASN A 92 1.90 2.58 -1.68
CA ASN A 92 0.98 2.84 -0.55
C ASN A 92 1.40 2.08 0.72
N ASP A 93 1.83 0.82 0.58
CA ASP A 93 2.27 0.03 1.73
C ASP A 93 3.62 0.50 2.30
N CYS A 94 4.49 1.08 1.46
CA CYS A 94 5.89 1.34 1.78
C CYS A 94 6.16 2.80 2.20
N CYS A 95 5.40 3.74 1.62
CA CYS A 95 5.64 5.16 1.76
C CYS A 95 4.82 5.76 2.91
N PRO A 96 5.37 6.73 3.65
CA PRO A 96 4.57 7.59 4.51
C PRO A 96 3.54 8.39 3.67
N ASN A 97 2.29 8.48 4.13
CA ASN A 97 1.23 9.22 3.43
C ASN A 97 1.59 10.68 3.17
N GLU A 98 2.29 11.33 4.12
CA GLU A 98 2.77 12.71 3.97
C GLU A 98 3.65 12.91 2.73
N TRP A 99 4.47 11.90 2.37
CA TRP A 99 5.34 11.99 1.20
C TRP A 99 4.56 11.88 -0.09
N ILE A 100 3.61 10.95 -0.14
CA ILE A 100 2.72 10.76 -1.29
C ILE A 100 1.95 12.05 -1.57
N ASP A 101 1.37 12.67 -0.54
CA ASP A 101 0.62 13.93 -0.69
C ASP A 101 1.49 15.07 -1.22
N LYS A 102 2.70 15.24 -0.67
CA LYS A 102 3.65 16.26 -1.13
C LYS A 102 4.08 16.02 -2.58
N TRP A 103 4.41 14.79 -2.94
CA TRP A 103 4.81 14.47 -4.31
C TRP A 103 3.66 14.66 -5.29
N ASN A 104 2.44 14.26 -4.93
CA ASN A 104 1.24 14.52 -5.73
C ASN A 104 0.99 16.02 -5.94
N GLN A 105 1.24 16.84 -4.92
CA GLN A 105 1.18 18.30 -5.06
C GLN A 105 2.25 18.80 -6.05
N TRP A 106 3.50 18.34 -5.93
CA TRP A 106 4.58 18.74 -6.84
C TRP A 106 4.36 18.31 -8.29
N ILE A 107 3.72 17.16 -8.51
CA ILE A 107 3.32 16.71 -9.85
C ILE A 107 2.26 17.66 -10.43
N LYS A 108 1.24 18.02 -9.65
CA LYS A 108 0.20 18.98 -10.08
C LYS A 108 0.79 20.36 -10.38
N GLU A 109 1.80 20.78 -9.62
CA GLU A 109 2.54 22.04 -9.83
C GLU A 109 3.58 21.95 -10.97
N GLY A 110 3.84 20.76 -11.53
CA GLY A 110 4.83 20.58 -12.61
C GLY A 110 6.29 20.75 -12.16
N ARG A 111 6.58 20.66 -10.86
CA ARG A 111 7.90 20.89 -10.25
C ARG A 111 8.61 19.62 -9.78
N PHE A 112 8.08 18.45 -10.11
CA PHE A 112 8.63 17.18 -9.65
C PHE A 112 10.01 16.93 -10.29
N PRO A 113 11.04 16.56 -9.52
CA PRO A 113 12.42 16.50 -10.01
C PRO A 113 12.72 15.30 -10.92
N ALA A 114 11.88 14.26 -10.94
CA ALA A 114 12.09 13.10 -11.80
C ALA A 114 11.28 13.20 -13.10
N SER A 115 11.78 12.56 -14.15
CA SER A 115 11.04 12.33 -15.39
C SER A 115 9.98 11.24 -15.17
N LEU A 116 8.71 11.64 -15.31
CA LEU A 116 7.50 10.83 -15.17
C LEU A 116 6.91 10.51 -16.55
#